data_AF-A0A961C0Q2-F1
#
_entry.id   AF-A0A961C0Q2-F1
#
_cell.length_a   1.000
_cell.length_b   1.000
_cell.length_c   1.000
_cell.angle_alpha   90.00
_cell.angle_beta   90.00
_cell.angle_gamma   90.00
#
_symmetry.space_group_name_H-M   'P 1'
#
loop_
_entity.id
_entity.type
_entity.pdbx_description
1 polymer ?
#
loop_
_entity_poly.entity_id
_entity_poly.type
_entity_poly.pdbx_seq_one_letter_code
_entity_poly.pdbx_strand_id
1 'polypeptide(L)'
;MSASTGGYAESGRPGVLAGDDLVTGEAVALDMPAAALGLRALSGALDVFLTVSIGGMMATLVMAQVTSSLDPAAAAGVGVLITVLLLVVYPTVMETVSGRTVAKMMLGLRTLRDDGGP
;
A
#
# COMPACT_ATOMS: atom_id res chain seq x y z
N MET A 1 -25.32 -9.02 51.01
CA MET A 1 -24.00 -9.50 50.57
C MET A 1 -23.87 -9.12 49.10
N SER A 2 -23.27 -7.96 48.86
CA SER A 2 -23.19 -7.28 47.56
C SER A 2 -21.92 -7.75 46.85
N ALA A 3 -22.05 -8.33 45.66
CA ALA A 3 -20.93 -8.51 44.74
C ALA A 3 -21.07 -7.43 43.66
N SER A 4 -20.14 -6.48 43.69
CA SER A 4 -20.00 -5.41 42.72
C SER A 4 -19.55 -5.98 41.38
N THR A 5 -20.46 -6.06 40.42
CA THR A 5 -20.13 -6.24 39.01
C THR A 5 -19.53 -4.94 38.49
N GLY A 6 -18.20 -4.87 38.42
CA GLY A 6 -17.47 -3.74 37.86
C GLY A 6 -17.84 -3.54 36.40
N GLY A 7 -18.36 -2.35 36.07
CA GLY A 7 -18.80 -1.98 34.74
C GLY A 7 -17.64 -1.73 33.79
N TYR A 8 -17.70 -2.39 32.63
CA TYR A 8 -16.97 -2.03 31.41
C TYR A 8 -17.89 -1.22 30.49
N ALA A 9 -18.44 -0.12 31.01
CA ALA A 9 -19.22 0.80 30.21
C ALA A 9 -18.60 2.20 30.32
N GLU A 10 -18.35 2.78 29.15
CA GLU A 10 -18.04 4.20 28.87
C GLU A 10 -16.58 4.66 28.94
N SER A 11 -15.89 4.44 27.81
CA SER A 11 -14.93 5.41 27.27
C SER A 11 -15.43 5.84 25.89
N GLY A 12 -16.38 6.78 25.89
CA GLY A 12 -16.93 7.37 24.67
C GLY A 12 -15.94 8.29 23.96
N ARG A 13 -15.29 7.76 22.92
CA ARG A 13 -14.73 8.57 21.83
C ARG A 13 -15.56 8.33 20.58
N PRO A 14 -16.32 9.31 20.08
CA PRO A 14 -17.03 9.18 18.81
C PRO A 14 -15.98 9.30 17.70
N GLY A 15 -15.55 8.17 17.16
CA GLY A 15 -14.54 8.12 16.11
C GLY A 15 -14.33 6.74 15.53
N VAL A 16 -15.21 6.37 14.59
CA VAL A 16 -14.99 5.39 13.51
C VAL A 16 -15.22 3.91 13.86
N LEU A 17 -16.12 3.28 13.11
CA LEU A 17 -16.47 1.88 13.18
C LEU A 17 -15.30 0.97 12.78
N ALA A 18 -14.70 0.25 13.73
CA ALA A 18 -14.13 -1.09 13.58
C ALA A 18 -13.64 -1.53 14.96
N GLY A 19 -14.48 -2.25 15.70
CA GLY A 19 -14.06 -2.91 16.92
C GLY A 19 -13.25 -4.14 16.56
N ASP A 20 -11.93 -4.02 16.63
CA ASP A 20 -10.95 -5.07 16.90
C ASP A 20 -9.69 -4.32 17.32
N ASP A 21 -9.37 -4.29 18.62
CA ASP A 21 -8.06 -3.80 19.06
C ASP A 21 -6.99 -4.61 18.29
N LEU A 22 -5.98 -3.94 17.75
CA LEU A 22 -4.90 -4.61 17.02
C LEU A 22 -4.08 -5.43 18.01
N VAL A 23 -4.37 -6.73 18.11
CA VAL A 23 -3.66 -7.64 19.00
C VAL A 23 -2.47 -8.26 18.27
N THR A 24 -1.27 -8.01 18.78
CA THR A 24 -0.04 -8.66 18.29
C THR A 24 -0.06 -10.17 18.56
N GLY A 25 0.82 -10.93 17.91
CA GLY A 25 0.96 -12.38 18.15
C GLY A 25 1.27 -12.78 19.61
N GLU A 26 1.73 -11.83 20.43
CA GLU A 26 1.99 -11.98 21.88
C GLU A 26 0.77 -11.61 22.75
N ALA A 27 -0.42 -11.47 22.17
CA ALA A 27 -1.65 -11.06 22.84
C ALA A 27 -1.62 -9.64 23.46
N VAL A 28 -0.79 -8.74 22.92
CA VAL A 28 -0.75 -7.33 23.33
C VAL A 28 -1.59 -6.47 22.40
N ALA A 29 -2.57 -5.76 22.96
CA ALA A 29 -3.39 -4.79 22.25
C ALA A 29 -2.59 -3.50 21.95
N LEU A 30 -2.55 -3.12 20.69
CA LEU A 30 -1.93 -1.89 20.18
C LEU A 30 -3.02 -0.89 19.80
N ASP A 31 -2.96 0.30 20.40
CA ASP A 31 -3.79 1.45 20.02
C ASP A 31 -3.10 2.25 18.91
N MET A 32 -3.17 1.74 17.67
CA MET A 32 -2.66 2.43 16.49
C MET A 32 -3.81 3.03 15.67
N PRO A 33 -3.84 4.36 15.46
CA PRO A 33 -4.91 4.98 14.70
C PRO A 33 -4.83 4.55 13.23
N ALA A 34 -5.93 4.02 12.72
CA ALA A 34 -6.05 3.68 11.30
C ALA A 34 -6.03 4.96 10.44
N ALA A 35 -5.25 4.94 9.34
CA ALA A 35 -5.28 6.03 8.37
C ALA A 35 -6.67 6.19 7.75
N ALA A 36 -7.13 7.42 7.60
CA ALA A 36 -8.40 7.73 6.96
C ALA A 36 -8.46 7.14 5.54
N LEU A 37 -9.64 6.62 5.13
CA LEU A 37 -9.84 6.03 3.80
C LEU A 37 -9.42 6.99 2.67
N GLY A 38 -9.66 8.29 2.83
CA GLY A 38 -9.24 9.31 1.86
C GLY A 38 -7.72 9.40 1.66
N LEU A 39 -6.92 9.24 2.72
CA LEU A 39 -5.46 9.24 2.62
C LEU A 39 -4.96 7.96 1.92
N ARG A 40 -5.60 6.81 2.17
CA ARG A 40 -5.30 5.56 1.46
C ARG A 40 -5.62 5.69 -0.03
N ALA A 41 -6.78 6.24 -0.37
CA ALA A 41 -7.19 6.49 -1.75
C ALA A 41 -6.26 7.49 -2.45
N LEU A 42 -5.90 8.59 -1.79
CA LEU A 42 -4.95 9.59 -2.30
C LEU A 42 -3.58 8.97 -2.54
N SER A 43 -3.08 8.15 -1.61
CA SER A 43 -1.82 7.43 -1.79
C SER A 43 -1.87 6.54 -3.03
N GLY A 44 -2.93 5.74 -3.19
CA GLY A 44 -3.08 4.88 -4.37
C GLY A 44 -3.15 5.68 -5.68
N ALA A 45 -3.87 6.81 -5.68
CA ALA A 45 -3.94 7.70 -6.83
C ALA A 45 -2.57 8.30 -7.19
N LEU A 46 -1.79 8.72 -6.20
CA LEU A 46 -0.43 9.22 -6.40
C LEU A 46 0.52 8.13 -6.88
N ASP A 47 0.44 6.91 -6.36
CA ASP A 47 1.26 5.79 -6.83
C ASP A 47 0.97 5.46 -8.30
N VAL A 48 -0.30 5.43 -8.70
CA VAL A 48 -0.70 5.25 -10.11
C VAL A 48 -0.18 6.42 -10.96
N PHE A 49 -0.38 7.66 -10.51
CA PHE A 49 0.08 8.84 -11.23
C PHE A 49 1.60 8.83 -11.44
N LEU A 50 2.38 8.55 -10.41
CA LEU A 50 3.85 8.47 -10.49
C LEU A 50 4.30 7.31 -11.39
N THR A 51 3.67 6.15 -11.27
CA THR A 51 4.01 4.97 -12.09
C THR A 51 3.71 5.23 -13.56
N VAL A 52 2.55 5.81 -13.88
CA VAL A 52 2.17 6.13 -15.26
C VAL A 52 3.02 7.25 -15.83
N SER A 53 3.28 8.31 -15.07
CA SER A 53 4.06 9.46 -15.56
C SER A 53 5.54 9.12 -15.72
N ILE A 54 6.22 8.74 -14.63
CA ILE A 54 7.66 8.47 -14.64
C ILE A 54 7.93 7.13 -15.32
N GLY A 55 7.22 6.08 -14.90
CA GLY A 55 7.39 4.74 -15.48
C GLY A 55 6.97 4.70 -16.95
N GLY A 56 5.88 5.37 -17.33
CA GLY A 56 5.46 5.47 -18.73
C GLY A 56 6.42 6.27 -19.60
N MET A 57 7.02 7.35 -19.08
CA MET A 57 8.09 8.07 -19.78
C MET A 57 9.29 7.15 -20.01
N MET A 58 9.77 6.46 -18.97
CA MET A 58 10.89 5.51 -19.08
C MET A 58 10.57 4.37 -20.05
N ALA A 59 9.36 3.81 -19.99
CA ALA A 59 8.88 2.78 -20.91
C ALA A 59 8.92 3.26 -22.35
N THR A 60 8.46 4.49 -22.61
CA THR A 60 8.46 5.09 -23.95
C THR A 60 9.89 5.25 -24.48
N LEU A 61 10.81 5.72 -23.64
CA LEU A 61 12.23 5.84 -24.01
C LEU A 61 12.84 4.48 -24.33
N VAL A 62 12.61 3.47 -23.50
CA VAL A 62 13.10 2.09 -23.76
C VAL A 62 12.53 1.56 -25.06
N MET A 63 11.21 1.70 -25.27
CA MET A 63 10.55 1.24 -26.49
C MET A 63 11.08 1.93 -27.74
N ALA A 64 11.37 3.23 -27.68
CA ALA A 64 11.97 3.97 -28.79
C ALA A 64 13.33 3.40 -29.21
N GLN A 65 14.12 2.87 -28.27
CA GLN A 65 15.42 2.28 -28.56
C GLN A 65 15.33 0.86 -29.15
N VAL A 66 14.39 0.04 -28.67
CA VAL A 66 14.36 -1.38 -29.03
C VAL A 66 13.52 -1.68 -30.27
N THR A 67 12.54 -0.83 -30.60
CA THR A 67 11.60 -1.09 -31.71
C THR A 67 12.27 -1.11 -33.09
N SER A 68 13.40 -0.42 -33.25
CA SER A 68 14.18 -0.44 -34.50
C SER A 68 15.07 -1.68 -34.66
N SER A 69 15.32 -2.39 -33.55
CA SER A 69 16.32 -3.47 -33.48
C SER A 69 15.70 -4.86 -33.30
N LEU A 70 14.42 -4.91 -32.91
CA LEU A 70 13.68 -6.15 -32.64
C LEU A 70 12.62 -6.39 -33.70
N ASP A 71 12.28 -7.65 -33.92
CA ASP A 71 11.07 -7.98 -34.67
C ASP A 71 9.81 -7.57 -33.88
N PRO A 72 8.64 -7.42 -34.54
CA PRO A 72 7.42 -6.97 -33.88
C PRO A 72 6.97 -7.84 -32.70
N ALA A 73 7.20 -9.15 -32.75
CA ALA A 73 6.79 -10.06 -31.69
C ALA A 73 7.68 -9.87 -30.44
N ALA A 74 9.00 -9.76 -30.63
CA ALA A 74 9.92 -9.46 -29.54
C ALA A 74 9.65 -8.07 -28.92
N ALA A 75 9.39 -7.04 -29.73
CA ALA A 75 9.04 -5.71 -29.24
C ALA A 75 7.74 -5.72 -28.40
N ALA A 76 6.72 -6.46 -28.85
CA ALA A 76 5.50 -6.64 -28.06
C ALA A 76 5.77 -7.34 -26.72
N GLY A 77 6.64 -8.35 -26.71
CA GLY A 77 7.07 -9.04 -25.49
C GLY A 77 7.75 -8.10 -24.49
N VAL A 78 8.63 -7.21 -24.96
CA VAL A 78 9.25 -6.18 -24.11
C VAL A 78 8.19 -5.23 -23.54
N GLY A 79 7.20 -4.83 -24.35
CA GLY A 79 6.07 -4.04 -23.87
C GLY A 79 5.32 -4.69 -22.71
N VAL A 80 4.96 -5.97 -22.85
CA VAL A 80 4.30 -6.75 -21.80
C VAL A 80 5.19 -6.84 -20.55
N LEU A 81 6.48 -7.13 -20.72
CA LEU A 81 7.42 -7.21 -19.59
C LEU A 81 7.48 -5.89 -18.82
N ILE A 82 7.60 -4.75 -19.51
CA ILE A 82 7.62 -3.43 -18.89
C ILE A 82 6.30 -3.17 -18.14
N THR A 83 5.16 -3.48 -18.74
CA THR A 83 3.85 -3.31 -18.08
C THR A 83 3.77 -4.13 -16.79
N VAL A 84 4.16 -5.40 -16.81
CA VAL A 84 4.17 -6.26 -15.62
C VAL A 84 5.15 -5.73 -14.56
N LEU A 85 6.34 -5.28 -14.99
CA LEU A 85 7.33 -4.72 -14.08
C LEU A 85 6.81 -3.47 -13.36
N LEU A 86 6.15 -2.56 -14.08
CA LEU A 86 5.67 -1.30 -13.51
C LEU A 86 4.39 -1.47 -12.67
N LEU A 87 3.41 -2.23 -13.16
CA LEU A 87 2.08 -2.30 -12.53
C LEU A 87 1.95 -3.40 -11.49
N VAL A 88 2.81 -4.42 -11.53
CA VAL A 88 2.74 -5.56 -10.61
C VAL A 88 4.00 -5.65 -9.78
N VAL A 89 5.17 -5.79 -10.42
CA VAL A 89 6.42 -6.08 -9.69
C VAL A 89 6.83 -4.90 -8.82
N TYR A 90 6.85 -3.68 -9.36
CA TYR A 90 7.22 -2.48 -8.61
C TYR A 90 6.38 -2.26 -7.35
N PRO A 91 5.02 -2.16 -7.42
CA PRO A 91 4.23 -1.94 -6.20
C PRO A 91 4.32 -3.13 -5.24
N THR A 92 4.39 -4.36 -5.75
CA THR A 92 4.51 -5.57 -4.91
C THR A 92 5.84 -5.57 -4.15
N VAL A 93 6.96 -5.29 -4.82
CA VAL A 93 8.29 -5.27 -4.19
C VAL A 93 8.39 -4.14 -3.18
N MET A 94 7.91 -2.94 -3.51
CA MET A 94 7.92 -1.80 -2.57
C MET A 94 7.11 -2.10 -1.31
N GLU A 95 5.91 -2.64 -1.48
CA GLU A 95 5.05 -3.02 -0.36
C GLU A 95 5.66 -4.17 0.46
N THR A 96 6.25 -5.17 -0.19
CA THR A 96 6.80 -6.36 0.49
C THR A 96 8.07 -6.04 1.27
N VAL A 97 8.98 -5.24 0.68
CA VAL A 97 10.30 -4.98 1.29
C VAL A 97 10.22 -3.86 2.32
N SER A 98 9.37 -2.86 2.10
CA SER A 98 9.38 -1.64 2.91
C SER A 98 8.06 -1.32 3.61
N GLY A 99 6.98 -2.07 3.34
CA GLY A 99 5.64 -1.77 3.86
C GLY A 99 5.08 -0.43 3.35
N ARG A 100 5.75 0.20 2.38
CA ARG A 100 5.53 1.58 1.94
C ARG A 100 5.84 1.75 0.46
N THR A 101 4.89 2.29 -0.28
CA THR A 101 5.14 2.82 -1.63
C THR A 101 5.65 4.26 -1.54
N VAL A 102 6.14 4.82 -2.67
CA VAL A 102 6.64 6.21 -2.72
C VAL A 102 5.55 7.19 -2.26
N ALA A 103 4.31 7.04 -2.72
CA ALA A 103 3.23 7.93 -2.28
C ALA A 103 2.95 7.78 -0.78
N LYS A 104 3.01 6.55 -0.23
CA LYS A 104 2.87 6.34 1.22
C LYS A 104 3.98 7.03 2.00
N MET A 105 5.23 7.01 1.51
CA MET A 105 6.33 7.73 2.14
C MET A 105 6.08 9.24 2.15
N MET A 106 5.60 9.81 1.04
CA MET A 106 5.25 11.24 0.93
C MET A 106 4.12 11.63 1.90
N LEU A 107 3.14 10.76 2.08
CA LEU A 107 1.98 10.99 2.95
C LEU A 107 2.19 10.51 4.40
N GLY A 108 3.38 9.99 4.73
CA GLY A 108 3.68 9.46 6.07
C GLY A 108 2.94 8.16 6.44
N LEU A 109 2.31 7.49 5.47
CA LEU A 109 1.52 6.27 5.68
C LEU A 109 2.41 5.02 5.69
N ARG A 110 1.95 3.94 6.33
CA ARG A 110 2.56 2.61 6.22
C ARG A 110 1.47 1.54 6.21
N THR A 111 1.70 0.46 5.49
CA THR A 111 0.89 -0.75 5.63
C THR A 111 1.46 -1.58 6.77
N LEU A 112 0.56 -2.22 7.49
CA LEU A 112 0.89 -3.17 8.54
C LEU A 112 0.13 -4.45 8.25
N ARG A 113 0.69 -5.55 8.74
CA ARG A 113 -0.02 -6.82 8.87
C ARG A 113 -1.05 -6.72 10.00
N ASP A 114 -1.98 -7.67 10.00
CA ASP A 114 -3.07 -7.71 10.98
C ASP A 114 -2.59 -7.93 12.42
N ASP A 115 -1.34 -8.36 12.62
CA ASP A 115 -0.67 -8.50 13.92
C ASP A 115 0.11 -7.23 14.34
N GLY A 116 0.03 -6.15 13.56
CA GLY A 116 0.75 -4.89 13.81
C GLY A 116 2.22 -4.90 13.36
N GLY A 117 2.71 -6.00 12.78
CA GLY A 117 4.06 -6.11 12.21
C GLY A 117 4.20 -5.33 10.89
N PRO A 118 5.42 -4.84 10.57
CA PRO A 118 5.69 -4.12 9.31
C PRO A 118 5.47 -4.97 8.07
#